data_AF-A0A1B1AN11-F1
#
_entry.id   AF-A0A1B1AN11-F1
#
_cell.length_a   1.000
_cell.length_b   1.000
_cell.length_c   1.000
_cell.angle_alpha   90.00
_cell.angle_beta   90.00
_cell.angle_gamma   90.00
#
_symmetry.space_group_name_H-M   'P 1'
#
loop_
_entity.id
_entity.type
_entity.pdbx_description
1 polymer ?
#
loop_
_entity_poly.entity_id
_entity_poly.type
_entity_poly.pdbx_seq_one_letter_code
_entity_poly.pdbx_strand_id
1 'polypeptide(L)'
;MKFALAAGAALMLCACGTQMGDRLASGAAIGAGTGAVFGGIGAVPGAIIGAGVGAFTPPERVNLGEPVWDDATRDRYDEQGNPR
;
A
#
# COMPACT_ATOMS: atom_id res chain seq x y z
N MET A 1 -10.33 19.55 4.27
CA MET A 1 -10.27 18.80 2.98
C MET A 1 -8.83 18.60 2.49
N LYS A 2 -8.01 19.64 2.35
CA LYS A 2 -6.56 19.54 2.00
C LYS A 2 -5.76 18.51 2.80
N PHE A 3 -5.91 18.51 4.13
CA PHE A 3 -5.20 17.59 5.03
C PHE A 3 -5.68 16.13 4.90
N ALA A 4 -6.94 15.90 4.55
CA ALA A 4 -7.45 14.55 4.34
C ALA A 4 -6.85 13.91 3.07
N LEU A 5 -6.61 14.73 2.04
CA LEU A 5 -5.97 14.29 0.80
C LEU A 5 -4.49 13.96 1.01
N ALA A 6 -3.77 14.79 1.78
CA ALA A 6 -2.39 14.54 2.17
C ALA A 6 -2.24 13.30 3.07
N ALA A 7 -3.16 13.12 4.05
CA ALA A 7 -3.19 11.94 4.90
C ALA A 7 -3.54 10.66 4.11
N GLY A 8 -4.48 10.75 3.16
CA GLY A 8 -4.81 9.65 2.25
C GLY A 8 -3.64 9.23 1.37
N ALA A 9 -2.85 10.19 0.87
CA ALA A 9 -1.65 9.91 0.08
C ALA A 9 -0.54 9.24 0.92
N ALA A 10 -0.33 9.69 2.16
CA ALA A 10 0.62 9.06 3.08
C ALA A 10 0.20 7.63 3.47
N LEU A 11 -1.09 7.41 3.69
CA LEU A 11 -1.64 6.08 3.96
C LEU A 11 -1.56 5.15 2.74
N MET A 12 -1.72 5.68 1.52
CA MET A 12 -1.50 4.92 0.27
C MET A 12 -0.03 4.48 0.11
N LEU A 13 0.93 5.33 0.48
CA LEU A 13 2.35 4.96 0.51
C LEU A 13 2.62 3.83 1.52
N CYS A 14 2.05 3.91 2.73
CA CYS A 14 2.21 2.87 3.76
C CYS A 14 1.40 1.59 3.48
N ALA A 15 0.25 1.70 2.80
CA ALA A 15 -0.55 0.55 2.37
C ALA A 15 0.15 -0.28 1.28
N CYS A 16 1.20 0.27 0.65
CA CYS A 16 2.07 -0.46 -0.25
C CYS A 16 3.11 -1.34 0.50
N GLY A 17 3.07 -1.43 1.83
CA GLY A 17 3.95 -2.27 2.64
C GLY A 17 3.93 -3.74 2.21
N THR A 18 5.09 -4.39 2.13
CA THR A 18 5.27 -5.75 1.58
C THR A 18 4.61 -6.85 2.43
N GLN A 19 4.30 -6.55 3.70
CA GLN A 19 3.67 -7.49 4.63
C GLN A 19 2.15 -7.57 4.42
N MET A 20 1.62 -8.79 4.28
CA MET A 20 0.18 -9.05 4.11
C MET A 20 -0.69 -8.41 5.21
N GLY A 21 -0.19 -8.37 6.46
CA GLY A 21 -0.89 -7.78 7.60
C GLY A 21 -1.13 -6.27 7.45
N ASP A 22 -0.14 -5.53 6.95
CA ASP A 22 -0.25 -4.08 6.72
C ASP A 22 -1.24 -3.77 5.58
N ARG A 23 -1.22 -4.58 4.51
CA ARG A 23 -2.17 -4.45 3.39
C ARG A 23 -3.60 -4.75 3.81
N LEU A 24 -3.79 -5.77 4.64
CA LEU A 24 -5.07 -6.13 5.21
C LEU A 24 -5.60 -5.03 6.14
N ALA A 25 -4.79 -4.57 7.09
CA ALA A 25 -5.19 -3.55 8.06
C ALA A 25 -5.48 -2.20 7.39
N SER A 26 -4.64 -1.77 6.45
CA SER A 26 -4.85 -0.53 5.70
C SER A 26 -6.05 -0.61 4.76
N GLY A 27 -6.24 -1.74 4.05
CA GLY A 27 -7.42 -1.98 3.23
C GLY A 27 -8.72 -1.95 4.06
N ALA A 28 -8.71 -2.57 5.24
CA ALA A 28 -9.82 -2.53 6.18
C ALA A 28 -10.12 -1.10 6.64
N ALA A 29 -9.10 -0.35 7.04
CA ALA A 29 -9.26 1.02 7.53
C ALA A 29 -9.79 1.96 6.46
N ILE A 30 -9.28 1.87 5.23
CA ILE A 30 -9.72 2.71 4.09
C ILE A 30 -11.16 2.36 3.71
N GLY A 31 -11.48 1.07 3.61
CA GLY A 31 -12.83 0.61 3.33
C GLY A 31 -13.83 1.02 4.41
N ALA A 32 -13.43 0.92 5.69
CA ALA A 32 -14.22 1.38 6.82
C ALA A 32 -14.45 2.88 6.80
N GLY A 33 -13.38 3.66 6.61
CA GLY A 33 -13.43 5.12 6.57
C GLY A 33 -14.31 5.63 5.44
N THR A 34 -14.18 5.03 4.25
CA THR A 34 -15.03 5.36 3.10
C THR A 34 -16.49 5.02 3.41
N GLY A 35 -16.76 3.80 3.88
CA GLY A 35 -18.12 3.39 4.23
C GLY A 35 -18.76 4.18 5.37
N ALA A 36 -17.94 4.71 6.30
CA ALA A 36 -18.39 5.61 7.36
C ALA A 36 -18.80 6.98 6.79
N VAL A 37 -17.99 7.56 5.89
CA VAL A 37 -18.27 8.86 5.26
C VAL A 37 -19.55 8.83 4.40
N PHE A 38 -19.80 7.74 3.67
CA PHE A 38 -20.90 7.64 2.71
C PHE A 38 -22.21 7.09 3.27
N GLY A 39 -22.32 6.85 4.58
CA GLY A 39 -23.58 6.42 5.18
C GLY A 39 -23.50 5.63 6.48
N GLY A 40 -22.32 5.50 7.10
CA GLY A 40 -22.12 4.82 8.39
C GLY A 40 -22.26 3.30 8.34
N ILE A 41 -23.37 2.80 7.81
CA ILE A 41 -23.67 1.37 7.60
C ILE A 41 -22.62 0.71 6.70
N GLY A 42 -22.03 1.47 5.78
CA GLY A 42 -21.00 0.98 4.86
C GLY A 42 -19.66 0.72 5.53
N ALA A 43 -19.43 1.15 6.78
CA ALA A 43 -18.13 1.03 7.42
C ALA A 43 -17.71 -0.44 7.62
N VAL A 44 -18.61 -1.29 8.13
CA VAL A 44 -18.29 -2.71 8.36
C VAL A 44 -18.15 -3.48 7.03
N PRO A 45 -19.09 -3.40 6.07
CA PRO A 45 -18.94 -4.04 4.76
C PRO A 45 -17.72 -3.51 4.00
N GLY A 46 -17.48 -2.20 4.04
CA GLY A 46 -16.32 -1.56 3.42
C GLY A 46 -15.01 -2.05 4.02
N ALA A 47 -14.94 -2.21 5.35
CA ALA A 47 -13.78 -2.78 6.02
C ALA A 47 -13.51 -4.21 5.55
N ILE A 48 -14.54 -5.05 5.48
CA ILE A 48 -14.41 -6.45 5.07
C ILE A 48 -13.93 -6.53 3.61
N ILE A 49 -14.53 -5.76 2.71
CA ILE A 49 -14.16 -5.76 1.29
C ILE A 49 -12.73 -5.23 1.12
N GLY A 50 -12.39 -4.12 1.78
CA GLY A 50 -11.06 -3.53 1.71
C GLY A 50 -9.97 -4.44 2.30
N ALA A 51 -10.26 -5.10 3.42
CA ALA A 51 -9.39 -6.12 4.02
C ALA A 51 -9.17 -7.30 3.06
N GLY A 52 -10.26 -7.78 2.44
CA GLY A 52 -10.22 -8.87 1.46
C GLY A 52 -9.33 -8.53 0.28
N VAL A 53 -9.51 -7.35 -0.33
CA VAL A 53 -8.67 -6.91 -1.44
C VAL A 53 -7.20 -6.82 -1.02
N GLY A 54 -6.91 -6.31 0.18
CA GLY A 54 -5.55 -6.24 0.73
C GLY A 54 -4.92 -7.62 0.98
N ALA A 55 -5.72 -8.62 1.38
CA ALA A 55 -5.27 -9.98 1.64
C ALA A 55 -5.09 -10.82 0.36
N PHE A 56 -6.01 -10.66 -0.60
CA PHE A 56 -6.02 -11.41 -1.86
C PHE A 56 -5.08 -10.83 -2.92
N THR A 57 -4.47 -9.67 -2.67
CA THR A 57 -3.46 -9.11 -3.57
C THR A 57 -2.10 -9.70 -3.24
N PRO A 58 -1.51 -10.52 -4.15
CA PRO A 58 -0.23 -11.14 -3.89
C PRO A 58 0.91 -10.10 -3.91
N PRO A 59 1.92 -10.24 -3.04
CA PRO A 59 2.96 -9.23 -2.85
C PRO A 59 3.78 -8.99 -4.11
N GLU A 60 3.87 -9.95 -5.03
CA GLU A 60 4.61 -9.81 -6.30
C GLU A 60 3.94 -8.83 -7.28
N ARG A 61 2.66 -8.51 -7.09
CA ARG A 61 1.93 -7.52 -7.90
C ARG A 61 2.19 -6.08 -7.46
N VAL A 62 2.80 -5.90 -6.30
CA VAL A 62 2.89 -4.64 -5.58
C VAL A 62 4.31 -4.34 -5.12
N ASN A 63 5.14 -5.36 -4.97
CA ASN A 63 6.58 -5.25 -4.76
C ASN A 63 7.28 -5.31 -6.12
N LEU A 64 7.80 -4.16 -6.56
CA LEU A 64 8.47 -3.98 -7.85
C LEU A 64 9.93 -4.48 -7.83
N GLY A 65 10.35 -5.16 -6.77
CA GLY A 65 11.72 -5.61 -6.58
C GLY A 65 12.61 -4.50 -6.00
N GLU A 66 13.91 -4.70 -6.13
CA GLU A 66 14.92 -3.80 -5.59
C GLU A 66 14.86 -2.43 -6.31
N PRO A 67 14.71 -1.31 -5.58
CA PRO A 67 14.55 -0.01 -6.21
C PRO A 67 15.85 0.46 -6.87
N VAL A 68 15.76 0.96 -8.10
CA VAL A 68 16.93 1.42 -8.89
C VAL A 68 17.66 2.64 -8.32
N TRP A 69 17.06 3.31 -7.34
CA TRP A 69 17.61 4.49 -6.67
C TRP A 69 18.23 4.15 -5.31
N ASP A 70 18.33 2.88 -4.92
CA ASP A 70 19.00 2.48 -3.69
C ASP A 70 20.52 2.53 -3.87
N ASP A 71 21.21 3.35 -3.08
CA ASP A 71 22.67 3.45 -3.13
C ASP A 71 23.35 2.10 -2.84
N ALA A 72 22.72 1.23 -2.03
CA ALA A 72 23.21 -0.14 -1.78
C ALA A 72 23.14 -1.04 -3.02
N THR A 73 22.32 -0.70 -4.02
CA THR A 73 22.31 -1.35 -5.34
C THR A 73 23.27 -0.71 -6.33
N ARG A 74 23.51 0.61 -6.26
CA ARG A 74 24.52 1.30 -7.09
C ARG A 74 25.93 0.77 -6.85
N ASP A 75 26.24 0.29 -5.65
CA ASP A 75 27.54 -0.35 -5.39
C ASP A 75 27.63 -1.78 -5.95
N ARG A 76 26.50 -2.46 -6.13
CA ARG A 76 26.44 -3.80 -6.73
C ARG A 76 26.38 -3.81 -8.25
N TYR A 77 25.92 -2.74 -8.90
CA TYR A 77 25.75 -2.67 -10.37
C TYR A 77 26.45 -1.43 -10.97
N ASP A 78 27.11 -1.57 -12.11
CA ASP A 78 27.72 -0.45 -12.84
C ASP A 78 26.69 0.43 -13.57
N GLU A 79 27.14 1.53 -14.18
CA GLU A 79 26.27 2.45 -14.95
C GLU A 79 25.64 1.80 -16.19
N GLN A 80 26.09 0.60 -16.57
CA GLN A 80 25.52 -0.24 -17.63
C GLN A 80 24.54 -1.31 -17.09
N GLY A 81 24.33 -1.38 -15.77
CA GLY A 81 23.42 -2.31 -15.11
C GLY A 81 23.98 -3.73 -14.91
N ASN A 82 25.30 -3.92 -15.00
CA ASN A 82 25.97 -5.20 -14.81
C ASN A 82 26.53 -5.32 -13.38
N PRO A 83 26.46 -6.49 -12.72
CA PRO A 83 27.02 -6.66 -11.38
C PRO A 83 28.54 -6.42 -11.34
N ARG A 84 29.02 -5.71 -10.32
CA ARG A 84 30.44 -5.47 -10.02
C ARG A 84 31.10 -6.65 -9.31
#